data_AF-A0A8T4BVX0-F1
#
_entry.id   AF-A0A8T4BVX0-F1
#
_cell.length_a   1.000
_cell.length_b   1.000
_cell.length_c   1.000
_cell.angle_alpha   90.00
_cell.angle_beta   90.00
_cell.angle_gamma   90.00
#
_symmetry.space_group_name_H-M   'P 1'
#
loop_
_entity.id
_entity.type
_entity.pdbx_description
1 polymer ?
#
loop_
_entity_poly.entity_id
_entity_poly.type
_entity_poly.pdbx_seq_one_letter_code
_entity_poly.pdbx_strand_id
1 'polypeptide(L)'
;MITLKKIWRFIWYDDSLLSWIVNIILAFIIVKFLIYPGLGLVLGGTTHPVVAVVSGSMQHNGLDFDDWWDRNDAWYIENNISKNDFDGFVMGDGFNRGDIIVLKKSETINVGDIIVFRGSSNNPIIHRVVKRWNENGETYYQTKGDNNSGSFSALGETKINEGKIVGKAMFKIPYLGYVKIIFSEVFGGILK
;
A
#
# COMPACT_ATOMS: atom_id res chain seq x y z
N MET A 1 20.39 26.96 34.62
CA MET A 1 21.03 26.37 33.41
C MET A 1 20.68 24.89 33.33
N ILE A 2 19.90 24.48 32.33
CA ILE A 2 19.58 23.07 32.11
C ILE A 2 20.81 22.43 31.43
N THR A 3 21.31 21.32 31.97
CA THR A 3 22.49 20.62 31.42
C THR A 3 22.05 19.46 30.52
N LEU A 4 22.85 19.08 29.52
CA LEU A 4 22.55 17.92 28.66
C LEU A 4 22.32 16.64 29.46
N LYS A 5 23.08 16.44 30.55
CA LYS A 5 22.91 15.29 31.45
C LYS A 5 21.54 15.28 32.14
N LYS A 6 20.98 16.45 32.46
CA LYS A 6 19.62 16.58 33.02
C LYS A 6 18.56 16.31 31.97
N ILE A 7 18.72 16.80 30.74
CA ILE A 7 17.80 16.51 29.62
C ILE A 7 17.80 15.02 29.30
N TRP A 8 18.98 14.40 29.20
CA TRP A 8 19.11 12.96 28.97
C TRP A 8 18.41 12.14 30.06
N ARG A 9 18.61 12.54 31.32
CA ARG A 9 17.92 11.90 32.44
C ARG A 9 16.42 12.04 32.38
N PHE A 10 15.95 13.24 32.06
CA PHE A 10 14.55 13.55 31.88
C PHE A 10 13.92 12.69 30.77
N ILE A 11 14.51 12.62 29.58
CA ILE A 11 13.96 11.86 28.44
C ILE A 11 13.91 10.34 28.73
N TRP A 12 14.99 9.77 29.29
CA TRP A 12 15.14 8.30 29.32
C TRP A 12 14.81 7.63 30.64
N TYR A 13 14.81 8.36 31.76
CA TYR A 13 14.71 7.76 33.10
C TYR A 13 13.67 8.43 34.00
N ASP A 14 12.98 9.48 33.54
CA ASP A 14 11.95 10.17 34.31
C ASP A 14 10.56 9.63 33.93
N ASP A 15 9.80 9.18 34.93
CA ASP A 15 8.46 8.61 34.77
C ASP A 15 7.32 9.65 34.81
N SER A 16 7.65 10.95 34.84
CA SER A 16 6.65 12.01 34.85
C SER A 16 5.82 12.05 33.55
N LEU A 17 4.57 12.53 33.65
CA LEU A 17 3.68 12.73 32.50
C LEU A 17 4.32 13.59 31.40
N LEU A 18 5.10 14.61 31.79
CA LEU A 18 5.76 15.50 30.83
C LEU A 18 6.88 14.77 30.06
N SER A 19 7.62 13.87 30.71
CA SER A 19 8.62 13.02 30.06
C SER A 19 7.96 12.12 29.02
N TRP A 20 6.85 11.46 29.37
CA TRP A 20 6.07 10.64 28.45
C TRP A 20 5.58 11.42 27.23
N ILE A 21 5.05 12.64 27.42
CA ILE A 21 4.62 13.51 26.32
C ILE A 21 5.80 13.84 25.40
N VAL A 22 6.94 14.23 25.97
CA VAL A 22 8.16 14.55 25.20
C VAL A 22 8.65 13.34 24.42
N ASN A 23 8.65 12.14 25.00
CA ASN A 23 9.04 10.91 24.33
C ASN A 23 8.13 10.57 23.15
N ILE A 24 6.81 10.74 23.28
CA ILE A 24 5.87 10.54 22.17
C ILE A 24 6.13 11.53 21.03
N ILE A 25 6.37 12.80 21.34
CA ILE A 25 6.70 13.83 20.34
C ILE A 25 8.03 13.49 19.65
N LEU A 26 9.06 13.12 20.41
CA LEU A 26 10.36 12.71 19.87
C LEU A 26 10.23 11.48 18.97
N ALA A 27 9.46 10.47 19.38
CA ALA A 27 9.20 9.29 18.57
C ALA A 27 8.53 9.66 17.24
N PHE A 28 7.52 10.55 17.26
CA PHE A 28 6.88 11.03 16.04
C PHE A 28 7.86 11.77 15.12
N ILE A 29 8.73 12.62 15.68
CA ILE A 29 9.76 13.34 14.93
C ILE A 29 10.75 12.35 14.30
N ILE A 30 11.24 11.37 15.06
CA ILE A 30 12.16 10.34 14.58
C ILE A 30 11.50 9.52 13.47
N VAL A 31 10.27 9.08 13.65
CA VAL A 31 9.55 8.32 12.63
C VAL A 31 9.38 9.16 11.37
N LYS A 32 8.91 10.40 11.49
CA LYS A 32 8.58 11.27 10.36
C LYS A 32 9.81 11.74 9.58
N PHE A 33 10.91 12.07 10.27
CA PHE A 33 12.06 12.73 9.66
C PHE A 33 13.29 11.83 9.50
N LEU A 34 13.35 10.68 10.18
CA LEU A 34 14.46 9.74 10.07
C LEU A 34 14.02 8.39 9.48
N ILE A 35 13.09 7.70 10.13
CA ILE A 35 12.72 6.32 9.75
C ILE A 35 11.98 6.30 8.41
N TYR A 36 10.94 7.13 8.24
CA TYR A 36 10.12 7.13 7.03
C TYR A 36 10.91 7.57 5.77
N PRO A 37 11.72 8.65 5.81
CA PRO A 37 12.61 8.98 4.70
C PRO A 37 13.68 7.92 4.47
N GLY A 38 14.25 7.34 5.54
CA GLY A 38 15.23 6.26 5.45
C GLY A 38 14.68 5.00 4.75
N LEU A 39 13.46 4.58 5.11
CA LEU A 39 12.74 3.50 4.43
C LEU A 39 12.52 3.84 2.95
N GLY A 40 12.11 5.09 2.66
CA GLY A 40 11.94 5.57 1.30
C GLY A 40 13.21 5.41 0.45
N LEU A 41 14.36 5.80 0.99
CA LEU A 41 15.67 5.65 0.33
C LEU A 41 16.02 4.18 0.08
N VAL A 42 15.89 3.32 1.09
CA VAL A 42 16.18 1.87 0.97
C VAL A 42 15.27 1.21 -0.08
N LEU A 43 14.01 1.66 -0.18
CA LEU A 43 13.01 1.14 -1.10
C LEU A 43 13.02 1.85 -2.47
N GLY A 44 14.20 2.24 -2.93
CA GLY A 44 14.41 2.81 -4.27
C GLY A 44 14.09 4.30 -4.38
N GLY A 45 14.07 5.04 -3.28
CA GLY A 45 13.75 6.48 -3.27
C GLY A 45 12.25 6.77 -3.41
N THR A 46 11.38 5.86 -2.97
CA THR A 46 9.94 6.12 -2.92
C THR A 46 9.61 7.13 -1.81
N THR A 47 8.68 8.04 -2.09
CA THR A 47 8.14 8.99 -1.10
C THR A 47 7.04 8.36 -0.24
N HIS A 48 6.54 7.19 -0.65
CA HIS A 48 5.45 6.48 0.01
C HIS A 48 5.86 5.02 0.26
N PRO A 49 6.86 4.74 1.12
CA PRO A 49 7.35 3.38 1.38
C PRO A 49 6.31 2.44 1.98
N VAL A 50 5.23 2.98 2.55
CA VAL A 50 4.21 2.21 3.26
C VAL A 50 2.83 2.79 3.01
N VAL A 51 1.84 1.94 2.72
CA VAL A 51 0.41 2.31 2.62
C VAL A 51 -0.46 1.37 3.44
N ALA A 52 -1.59 1.86 3.94
CA ALA A 52 -2.58 1.04 4.64
C ALA A 52 -3.76 0.74 3.71
N VAL A 53 -4.19 -0.52 3.66
CA VAL A 53 -5.32 -0.97 2.84
C VAL A 53 -6.62 -0.61 3.54
N VAL A 54 -7.49 0.13 2.85
CA VAL A 54 -8.74 0.66 3.41
C VAL A 54 -10.01 0.05 2.81
N SER A 55 -9.90 -0.74 1.74
CA SER A 55 -11.01 -1.37 1.02
C SER A 55 -10.78 -2.88 0.82
N GLY A 56 -11.84 -3.58 0.42
CA GLY A 56 -11.83 -5.02 0.16
C GLY A 56 -11.57 -5.43 -1.29
N SER A 57 -11.10 -4.53 -2.17
CA SER A 57 -11.01 -4.81 -3.62
C SER A 57 -9.94 -5.85 -4.00
N MET A 58 -9.09 -6.26 -3.06
CA MET A 58 -8.01 -7.24 -3.26
C MET A 58 -8.21 -8.49 -2.40
N GLN A 59 -9.38 -8.65 -1.77
CA GLN A 59 -9.65 -9.74 -0.83
C GLN A 59 -9.96 -11.04 -1.54
N HIS A 60 -9.37 -12.13 -1.05
CA HIS A 60 -9.69 -13.49 -1.48
C HIS A 60 -10.63 -14.20 -0.51
N ASN A 61 -11.13 -13.48 0.52
CA ASN A 61 -12.10 -13.93 1.51
C ASN A 61 -11.70 -15.20 2.29
N GLY A 62 -10.40 -15.48 2.39
CA GLY A 62 -9.87 -16.64 3.13
C GLY A 62 -10.06 -17.97 2.40
N LEU A 63 -10.44 -17.94 1.12
CA LEU A 63 -10.43 -19.11 0.25
C LEU A 63 -8.99 -19.51 -0.05
N ASP A 64 -8.77 -20.80 -0.30
CA ASP A 64 -7.53 -21.23 -0.93
C ASP A 64 -7.49 -20.77 -2.40
N PHE A 65 -6.31 -20.88 -3.01
CA PHE A 65 -6.09 -20.37 -4.35
C PHE A 65 -6.99 -21.04 -5.40
N ASP A 66 -7.21 -22.34 -5.31
CA ASP A 66 -8.01 -23.09 -6.28
C ASP A 66 -9.47 -22.68 -6.19
N ASP A 67 -10.02 -22.64 -4.98
CA ASP A 67 -11.39 -22.21 -4.70
C ASP A 67 -11.63 -20.75 -5.10
N TRP A 68 -10.64 -19.87 -4.88
CA TRP A 68 -10.74 -18.47 -5.29
C TRP A 68 -10.69 -18.33 -6.80
N TRP A 69 -9.76 -19.04 -7.45
CA TRP A 69 -9.59 -19.02 -8.90
C TRP A 69 -10.87 -19.45 -9.60
N ASP A 70 -11.43 -20.61 -9.24
CA ASP A 70 -12.62 -21.19 -9.87
C ASP A 70 -13.86 -20.27 -9.78
N ARG A 71 -13.87 -19.29 -8.87
CA ARG A 71 -14.94 -18.29 -8.72
C ARG A 71 -14.69 -16.99 -9.49
N ASN A 72 -13.46 -16.71 -9.89
CA ASN A 72 -13.04 -15.41 -10.42
C ASN A 72 -12.32 -15.49 -11.77
N ASP A 73 -12.08 -16.70 -12.30
CA ASP A 73 -11.25 -16.98 -13.47
C ASP A 73 -11.77 -16.36 -14.78
N ALA A 74 -13.08 -16.28 -14.97
CA ALA A 74 -13.70 -15.90 -16.25
C ALA A 74 -13.12 -14.60 -16.81
N TRP A 75 -13.02 -13.56 -15.98
CA TRP A 75 -12.46 -12.27 -16.42
C TRP A 75 -10.97 -12.38 -16.76
N TYR A 76 -10.19 -13.12 -15.98
CA TYR A 76 -8.75 -13.29 -16.21
C TYR A 76 -8.48 -14.08 -17.49
N ILE A 77 -9.24 -15.16 -17.72
CA ILE A 77 -9.15 -15.97 -18.94
C ILE A 77 -9.52 -15.14 -20.17
N GLU A 78 -10.61 -14.38 -20.12
CA GLU A 78 -11.00 -13.45 -21.20
C GLU A 78 -9.92 -12.39 -21.50
N ASN A 79 -9.09 -12.07 -20.51
CA ASN A 79 -7.98 -11.12 -20.62
C ASN A 79 -6.61 -11.79 -20.80
N ASN A 80 -6.57 -13.07 -21.22
CA ASN A 80 -5.37 -13.84 -21.51
C ASN A 80 -4.43 -14.02 -20.30
N ILE A 81 -4.99 -14.21 -19.11
CA ILE A 81 -4.27 -14.61 -17.90
C ILE A 81 -4.78 -15.99 -17.50
N SER A 82 -3.93 -17.01 -17.61
CA SER A 82 -4.25 -18.38 -17.21
C SER A 82 -4.07 -18.58 -15.71
N LYS A 83 -4.58 -19.70 -15.19
CA LYS A 83 -4.38 -20.10 -13.78
C LYS A 83 -2.90 -20.19 -13.43
N ASN A 84 -2.10 -20.77 -14.32
CA ASN A 84 -0.65 -20.90 -14.14
C ASN A 84 0.07 -19.54 -14.14
N ASP A 85 -0.40 -18.60 -14.96
CA ASP A 85 0.15 -17.24 -14.93
C ASP A 85 -0.13 -16.60 -13.57
N PHE A 86 -1.38 -16.71 -13.09
CA PHE A 86 -1.81 -16.08 -11.84
C PHE A 86 -1.15 -16.70 -10.60
N ASP A 87 -0.98 -18.02 -10.57
CA ASP A 87 -0.29 -18.73 -9.50
C ASP A 87 1.17 -18.22 -9.31
N GLY A 88 1.80 -17.79 -10.41
CA GLY A 88 3.13 -17.17 -10.38
C GLY A 88 3.16 -15.71 -9.90
N PHE A 89 2.01 -15.08 -9.67
CA PHE A 89 1.95 -13.66 -9.30
C PHE A 89 2.27 -13.42 -7.82
N VAL A 90 2.90 -12.28 -7.55
CA VAL A 90 3.18 -11.84 -6.18
C VAL A 90 1.89 -11.58 -5.41
N MET A 91 1.83 -12.02 -4.16
CA MET A 91 0.62 -11.93 -3.32
C MET A 91 -0.61 -12.49 -4.07
N GLY A 92 -0.47 -13.69 -4.64
CA GLY A 92 -1.55 -14.40 -5.31
C GLY A 92 -2.73 -14.76 -4.41
N ASP A 93 -2.57 -14.66 -3.09
CA ASP A 93 -3.62 -14.85 -2.06
C ASP A 93 -4.34 -13.55 -1.68
N GLY A 94 -4.07 -12.45 -2.40
CA GLY A 94 -4.66 -11.14 -2.16
C GLY A 94 -4.25 -10.53 -0.81
N PHE A 95 -4.99 -9.52 -0.37
CA PHE A 95 -4.78 -8.88 0.93
C PHE A 95 -6.04 -8.17 1.42
N ASN A 96 -6.07 -7.91 2.72
CA ASN A 96 -7.26 -7.46 3.42
C ASN A 96 -7.20 -5.99 3.83
N ARG A 97 -8.38 -5.41 4.04
CA ARG A 97 -8.51 -4.16 4.77
C ARG A 97 -7.79 -4.29 6.11
N GLY A 98 -6.98 -3.28 6.45
CA GLY A 98 -6.16 -3.28 7.66
C GLY A 98 -4.77 -3.89 7.47
N ASP A 99 -4.44 -4.41 6.28
CA ASP A 99 -3.05 -4.74 5.97
C ASP A 99 -2.25 -3.48 5.67
N ILE A 100 -0.96 -3.53 6.00
CA ILE A 100 0.03 -2.57 5.52
C ILE A 100 0.74 -3.17 4.32
N ILE A 101 0.90 -2.40 3.25
CA ILE A 101 1.67 -2.79 2.07
C ILE A 101 2.94 -1.95 2.01
N VAL A 102 4.08 -2.62 1.88
CA VAL A 102 5.37 -1.97 1.65
C VAL A 102 5.55 -1.76 0.16
N LEU A 103 5.85 -0.52 -0.23
CA LEU A 103 6.04 -0.11 -1.61
C LEU A 103 7.51 0.14 -1.90
N LYS A 104 7.94 -0.19 -3.11
CA LYS A 104 9.21 0.29 -3.67
C LYS A 104 8.96 1.16 -4.89
N LYS A 105 9.90 2.05 -5.18
CA LYS A 105 10.02 2.61 -6.52
C LYS A 105 10.50 1.50 -7.47
N SER A 106 9.89 1.39 -8.63
CA SER A 106 10.24 0.38 -9.62
C SER A 106 10.18 1.02 -11.01
N GLU A 107 11.25 0.89 -11.78
CA GLU A 107 11.29 1.32 -13.18
C GLU A 107 10.69 0.25 -14.11
N THR A 108 10.62 -0.99 -13.64
CA THR A 108 10.02 -2.11 -14.36
C THR A 108 8.77 -2.59 -13.64
N ILE A 109 7.64 -2.57 -14.33
CA ILE A 109 6.35 -3.08 -13.88
C ILE A 109 5.85 -4.07 -14.93
N ASN A 110 5.45 -5.26 -14.49
CA ASN A 110 5.03 -6.36 -15.34
C ASN A 110 3.59 -6.77 -15.01
N VAL A 111 2.97 -7.53 -15.91
CA VAL A 111 1.69 -8.20 -15.61
C VAL A 111 1.87 -9.12 -14.40
N GLY A 112 0.90 -9.10 -13.49
CA GLY A 112 0.93 -9.80 -12.21
C GLY A 112 1.42 -8.97 -11.02
N ASP A 113 2.17 -7.89 -11.28
CA ASP A 113 2.58 -6.96 -10.22
C ASP A 113 1.40 -6.23 -9.62
N ILE A 114 1.50 -5.84 -8.35
CA ILE A 114 0.53 -4.95 -7.70
C ILE A 114 1.13 -3.56 -7.60
N ILE A 115 0.39 -2.54 -8.03
CA ILE A 115 0.84 -1.15 -8.03
C ILE A 115 -0.16 -0.26 -7.29
N VAL A 116 0.38 0.78 -6.67
CA VAL A 116 -0.40 1.91 -6.16
C VAL A 116 -0.34 3.03 -7.17
N PHE A 117 -1.48 3.58 -7.56
CA PHE A 117 -1.55 4.67 -8.53
C PHE A 117 -2.62 5.69 -8.16
N ARG A 118 -2.49 6.89 -8.73
CA ARG A 118 -3.49 7.96 -8.62
C ARG A 118 -4.50 7.83 -9.75
N GLY A 119 -5.65 7.24 -9.41
CA GLY A 119 -6.82 7.15 -10.29
C GLY A 119 -7.74 8.37 -10.19
N SER A 120 -9.02 8.15 -10.48
CA SER A 120 -10.07 9.19 -10.38
C SER A 120 -10.68 9.31 -8.97
N SER A 121 -10.28 8.45 -8.02
CA SER A 121 -10.73 8.51 -6.63
C SER A 121 -9.88 9.48 -5.81
N ASN A 122 -10.46 9.99 -4.71
CA ASN A 122 -9.73 10.86 -3.76
C ASN A 122 -8.53 10.18 -3.10
N ASN A 123 -8.60 8.85 -2.93
CA ASN A 123 -7.51 8.05 -2.39
C ASN A 123 -6.77 7.30 -3.51
N PRO A 124 -5.45 7.06 -3.38
CA PRO A 124 -4.73 6.16 -4.27
C PRO A 124 -5.35 4.76 -4.29
N ILE A 125 -5.30 4.12 -5.46
CA ILE A 125 -5.83 2.79 -5.71
C ILE A 125 -4.67 1.80 -5.73
N ILE A 126 -4.84 0.63 -5.12
CA ILE A 126 -3.85 -0.46 -5.12
C ILE A 126 -4.43 -1.71 -5.76
N HIS A 127 -4.01 -2.05 -6.97
CA HIS A 127 -4.56 -3.15 -7.76
C HIS A 127 -3.48 -3.89 -8.55
N ARG A 128 -3.83 -5.07 -9.06
CA ARG A 128 -2.94 -5.92 -9.85
C ARG A 128 -2.92 -5.47 -11.30
N VAL A 129 -1.73 -5.39 -11.89
CA VAL A 129 -1.51 -5.14 -13.31
C VAL A 129 -1.92 -6.37 -14.09
N VAL A 130 -2.88 -6.20 -15.00
CA VAL A 130 -3.44 -7.26 -15.85
C VAL A 130 -3.08 -7.06 -17.32
N LYS A 131 -2.64 -5.86 -17.70
CA LYS A 131 -2.13 -5.59 -19.05
C LYS A 131 -1.04 -4.52 -19.01
N ARG A 132 -0.06 -4.67 -19.89
CA ARG A 132 0.99 -3.70 -20.17
C ARG A 132 1.14 -3.55 -21.68
N TRP A 133 1.23 -2.33 -22.17
CA TRP A 133 1.51 -2.07 -23.58
C TRP A 133 2.29 -0.77 -23.75
N ASN A 134 2.87 -0.57 -24.93
CA ASN A 134 3.48 0.69 -25.33
C ASN A 134 2.60 1.38 -26.37
N GLU A 135 2.42 2.68 -26.24
CA GLU A 135 1.69 3.52 -27.20
C GLU A 135 2.47 4.83 -27.34
N ASN A 136 2.88 5.19 -28.56
CA ASN A 136 3.63 6.42 -28.85
C ASN A 136 4.91 6.61 -28.02
N GLY A 137 5.60 5.52 -27.66
CA GLY A 137 6.83 5.56 -26.85
C GLY A 137 6.59 5.62 -25.34
N GLU A 138 5.34 5.68 -24.89
CA GLU A 138 4.98 5.65 -23.47
C GLU A 138 4.43 4.28 -23.07
N THR A 139 4.79 3.83 -21.87
CA THR A 139 4.25 2.59 -21.29
C THR A 139 2.95 2.88 -20.55
N TYR A 140 1.94 2.05 -20.82
CA TYR A 140 0.65 2.08 -20.18
C TYR A 140 0.32 0.76 -19.51
N TYR A 141 -0.49 0.85 -18.46
CA TYR A 141 -0.93 -0.28 -17.67
C TYR A 141 -2.45 -0.28 -17.53
N GLN A 142 -3.01 -1.48 -17.45
CA GLN A 142 -4.37 -1.73 -16.98
C GLN A 142 -4.27 -2.51 -15.67
N THR A 143 -5.06 -2.11 -14.69
CA THR A 143 -5.13 -2.81 -13.40
C THR A 143 -6.54 -3.34 -13.11
N LYS A 144 -6.64 -4.30 -12.21
CA LYS A 144 -7.90 -4.82 -11.68
C LYS A 144 -7.74 -5.13 -10.20
N GLY A 145 -8.75 -4.78 -9.41
CA GLY A 145 -8.90 -5.33 -8.07
C GLY A 145 -9.25 -6.80 -8.15
N ASP A 146 -8.51 -7.66 -7.46
CA ASP A 146 -8.73 -9.11 -7.52
C ASP A 146 -10.19 -9.48 -7.19
N ASN A 147 -10.80 -8.80 -6.22
CA ASN A 147 -12.19 -8.98 -5.78
C ASN A 147 -13.22 -8.10 -6.52
N ASN A 148 -12.81 -7.41 -7.59
CA ASN A 148 -13.73 -6.62 -8.43
C ASN A 148 -14.26 -7.47 -9.60
N SER A 149 -15.38 -7.10 -10.22
CA SER A 149 -15.87 -7.80 -11.42
C SER A 149 -15.04 -7.53 -12.69
N GLY A 150 -14.16 -6.53 -12.67
CA GLY A 150 -13.32 -6.16 -13.80
C GLY A 150 -12.48 -4.92 -13.53
N SER A 151 -11.90 -4.35 -14.60
CA SER A 151 -11.27 -3.02 -14.58
C SER A 151 -12.30 -1.93 -14.86
N PHE A 152 -12.26 -0.83 -14.10
CA PHE A 152 -13.21 0.27 -14.24
C PHE A 152 -12.56 1.54 -14.78
N SER A 153 -12.94 1.94 -16.01
CA SER A 153 -12.49 3.22 -16.61
C SER A 153 -12.82 4.43 -15.75
N ALA A 154 -13.95 4.40 -15.03
CA ALA A 154 -14.36 5.47 -14.11
C ALA A 154 -13.35 5.69 -12.96
N LEU A 155 -12.62 4.64 -12.56
CA LEU A 155 -11.57 4.71 -11.53
C LEU A 155 -10.19 5.03 -12.12
N GLY A 156 -10.07 5.08 -13.46
CA GLY A 156 -8.80 5.29 -14.15
C GLY A 156 -7.94 4.04 -14.26
N GLU A 157 -8.54 2.85 -14.16
CA GLU A 157 -7.83 1.55 -14.15
C GLU A 157 -7.43 1.04 -15.54
N THR A 158 -8.00 1.59 -16.61
CA THR A 158 -7.90 1.03 -17.97
C THR A 158 -6.79 1.63 -18.82
N LYS A 159 -6.19 2.75 -18.39
CA LYS A 159 -5.06 3.40 -19.07
C LYS A 159 -4.26 4.26 -18.09
N ILE A 160 -3.34 3.61 -17.38
CA ILE A 160 -2.48 4.22 -16.37
C ILE A 160 -1.10 4.47 -16.98
N ASN A 161 -0.64 5.72 -17.00
CA ASN A 161 0.73 6.05 -17.37
C ASN A 161 1.65 6.04 -16.14
N GLU A 162 2.96 5.89 -16.35
CA GLU A 162 3.96 5.80 -15.28
C GLU A 162 3.94 6.98 -14.30
N GLY A 163 3.62 8.19 -14.78
CA GLY A 163 3.53 9.39 -13.93
C GLY A 163 2.43 9.33 -12.85
N LYS A 164 1.43 8.45 -13.00
CA LYS A 164 0.39 8.23 -11.98
C LYS A 164 0.78 7.20 -10.93
N ILE A 165 1.85 6.43 -11.16
CA ILE A 165 2.25 5.34 -10.28
C ILE A 165 2.97 5.90 -9.06
N VAL A 166 2.48 5.54 -7.88
CA VAL A 166 3.05 5.90 -6.58
C VAL A 166 4.14 4.91 -6.18
N GLY A 167 3.93 3.62 -6.44
CA GLY A 167 4.91 2.58 -6.15
C GLY A 167 4.41 1.18 -6.47
N LYS A 168 5.33 0.23 -6.53
CA LYS A 168 5.06 -1.21 -6.69
C LYS A 168 5.05 -1.88 -5.32
N ALA A 169 4.02 -2.68 -5.05
CA ALA A 169 3.92 -3.44 -3.82
C ALA A 169 4.96 -4.57 -3.78
N MET A 170 5.58 -4.76 -2.60
CA MET A 170 6.60 -5.77 -2.35
C MET A 170 6.07 -6.92 -1.51
N PHE A 171 5.47 -6.61 -0.37
CA PHE A 171 4.88 -7.57 0.55
C PHE A 171 3.86 -6.87 1.46
N LYS A 172 3.01 -7.68 2.10
CA LYS A 172 2.01 -7.24 3.08
C LYS A 172 2.47 -7.53 4.50
N ILE A 173 2.08 -6.68 5.44
CA ILE A 173 2.18 -6.89 6.88
C ILE A 173 0.75 -6.91 7.43
N PRO A 174 0.23 -8.09 7.82
CA PRO A 174 -1.16 -8.23 8.23
C PRO A 174 -1.52 -7.38 9.46
N TYR A 175 -2.75 -6.91 9.50
CA TYR A 175 -3.41 -6.27 10.66
C TYR A 175 -2.84 -4.93 11.17
N LEU A 176 -1.60 -4.55 10.85
CA LEU A 176 -0.98 -3.32 11.39
C LEU A 176 -1.66 -2.03 10.89
N GLY A 177 -2.37 -2.08 9.77
CA GLY A 177 -3.12 -0.97 9.23
C GLY A 177 -4.34 -0.61 10.08
N TYR A 178 -4.86 -1.54 10.89
CA TYR A 178 -5.98 -1.26 11.80
C TYR A 178 -5.64 -0.18 12.84
N VAL A 179 -4.37 -0.06 13.26
CA VAL A 179 -3.94 1.03 14.16
C VAL A 179 -4.27 2.39 13.56
N LYS A 180 -3.96 2.59 12.28
CA LYS A 180 -4.27 3.82 11.55
C LYS A 180 -5.77 3.98 11.29
N ILE A 181 -6.45 2.91 10.89
CA ILE A 181 -7.88 2.93 10.56
C ILE A 181 -8.70 3.31 11.79
N ILE A 182 -8.50 2.63 12.92
CA ILE A 182 -9.20 2.91 14.18
C ILE A 182 -8.95 4.36 14.60
N PHE A 183 -7.70 4.82 14.54
CA PHE A 183 -7.39 6.22 14.85
C PHE A 183 -8.15 7.19 13.92
N SER A 184 -8.19 6.92 12.62
CA SER A 184 -8.92 7.76 11.66
C SER A 184 -10.43 7.72 11.84
N GLU A 185 -11.02 6.57 12.20
CA GLU A 185 -12.46 6.42 12.42
C GLU A 185 -12.87 7.11 13.73
N VAL A 186 -12.12 6.89 14.81
CA VAL A 186 -12.39 7.45 16.13
C VAL A 186 -12.19 8.96 16.16
N PHE A 187 -11.07 9.46 15.61
CA PHE A 187 -10.71 10.88 15.72
C PHE A 187 -11.03 11.70 14.46
N GLY A 188 -11.11 11.08 13.29
CA GLY A 188 -11.51 11.76 12.05
C GLY A 188 -13.00 12.08 11.99
N GLY A 189 -13.85 11.34 12.71
CA GLY A 189 -15.26 11.68 12.92
C GLY A 189 -15.48 12.86 13.88
N ILE A 190 -14.49 13.18 14.73
CA ILE A 190 -14.54 14.29 15.70
C ILE A 190 -14.13 15.63 15.07
N LEU A 191 -13.45 15.61 13.92
CA LEU A 191 -12.91 16.79 13.21
C LEU A 191 -13.66 17.12 11.91
N LYS A 192 -14.87 16.60 11.72
CA LYS A 192 -15.78 17.01 10.64
C LYS A 192 -16.83 17.99 11.15
#